data_AF-A0A259PHK7-F1
#
_entry.id   AF-A0A259PHK7-F1
#
_cell.length_a   1.000
_cell.length_b   1.000
_cell.length_c   1.000
_cell.angle_alpha   90.00
_cell.angle_beta   90.00
_cell.angle_gamma   90.00
#
_symmetry.space_group_name_H-M   'P 1'
#
loop_
_entity.id
_entity.type
_entity.pdbx_description
1 polymer ?
#
loop_
_entity_poly.entity_id
_entity_poly.type
_entity_poly.pdbx_seq_one_letter_code
_entity_poly.pdbx_strand_id
1 'polypeptide(L)'
;MRQPESAVYRPVCWAISGRYTEPKWTPLDEPMVGTKASSIRPRCARSRGRTGTGPAARTCPSTGLSGTTVRIHSPSSPHAAATPKAPSRARGRPSCGDGRPTGNHQHVRIVVRMSTFTDRLRARTDDELVTLLRLRPDLGSPSPATLASLAVRATSRMSLERALAAVDAAVLQALEAVVALAAQEPPTRDQVLAAVAGPAEAAADRALVGRALDDAVARALVWADDSGRLHPSPGLAEVLGPYPAGLAAPTATSTRPGVPPPPADVHALLAEAPAGARAVLEALAWGPPIGIAPEPSTAAGRTVAWLVRRGALRATDARHVVLPRPVALALRGGRTHPEVAREPMPSVGRRWPASLVGAESATAAERTVRLVGALVDGWGRTPPAVLRAGGL
;
A
#
# COMPACT_ATOMS: atom_id res chain seq x y z
N MET A 1 48.44 -15.33 -23.11
CA MET A 1 47.79 -14.27 -22.31
C MET A 1 46.58 -13.77 -23.07
N ARG A 2 45.40 -14.29 -22.74
CA ARG A 2 44.08 -13.85 -23.24
C ARG A 2 43.26 -13.49 -22.00
N GLN A 3 42.76 -12.26 -21.95
CA GLN A 3 41.80 -11.84 -20.93
C GLN A 3 40.40 -12.34 -21.31
N PRO A 4 39.54 -12.73 -20.35
CA PRO A 4 38.20 -13.20 -20.63
C PRO A 4 37.20 -12.04 -20.79
N GLU A 5 36.24 -12.27 -21.67
CA GLU A 5 35.10 -11.41 -21.99
C GLU A 5 34.19 -11.21 -20.76
N SER A 6 33.86 -9.95 -20.47
CA SER A 6 32.86 -9.55 -19.49
C SER A 6 31.44 -9.77 -20.05
N ALA A 7 30.70 -10.69 -19.42
CA ALA A 7 29.29 -10.92 -19.69
C ALA A 7 28.44 -9.70 -19.30
N VAL A 8 27.76 -9.12 -20.28
CA VAL A 8 26.81 -8.01 -20.10
C VAL A 8 25.47 -8.59 -19.63
N TYR A 9 25.09 -8.33 -18.38
CA TYR A 9 23.77 -8.66 -17.84
C TYR A 9 22.76 -7.58 -18.24
N ARG A 10 21.67 -7.97 -18.91
CA ARG A 10 20.54 -7.10 -19.28
C ARG A 10 19.62 -6.87 -18.07
N PRO A 11 19.11 -5.64 -17.84
CA PRO A 11 18.05 -5.41 -16.86
C PRO A 11 16.71 -5.95 -17.39
N VAL A 12 16.03 -6.76 -16.59
CA VAL A 12 14.66 -7.25 -16.85
C VAL A 12 13.69 -6.17 -16.38
N CYS A 13 13.15 -5.39 -17.33
CA CYS A 13 12.03 -4.49 -17.08
C CYS A 13 10.74 -5.29 -16.88
N TRP A 14 10.10 -5.13 -15.71
CA TRP A 14 8.72 -5.53 -15.50
C TRP A 14 7.77 -4.55 -16.19
N ALA A 15 7.13 -5.03 -17.26
CA ALA A 15 6.12 -4.27 -18.00
C ALA A 15 4.76 -4.35 -17.29
N ILE A 16 4.28 -3.20 -16.81
CA ILE A 16 2.88 -2.99 -16.45
C ILE A 16 2.08 -2.85 -17.75
N SER A 17 0.98 -3.60 -17.85
CA SER A 17 0.07 -3.61 -18.98
C SER A 17 -0.55 -2.24 -19.24
N GLY A 18 -0.11 -1.57 -20.30
CA GLY A 18 -0.77 -0.42 -20.90
C GLY A 18 -0.31 -0.33 -22.35
N ARG A 19 -1.22 -0.50 -23.31
CA ARG A 19 -0.92 -0.35 -24.73
C ARG A 19 -0.52 1.10 -24.98
N TYR A 20 0.77 1.35 -25.14
CA TYR A 20 1.29 2.55 -25.77
C TYR A 20 1.99 2.14 -27.05
N THR A 21 1.45 2.55 -28.18
CA THR A 21 2.13 2.48 -29.47
C THR A 21 3.19 3.57 -29.50
N GLU A 22 4.46 3.18 -29.50
CA GLU A 22 5.58 4.11 -29.68
C GLU A 22 5.54 4.74 -31.08
N PRO A 23 5.67 6.08 -31.21
CA PRO A 23 5.95 6.70 -32.49
C PRO A 23 7.43 6.51 -32.86
N LYS A 24 7.69 5.85 -33.98
CA LYS A 24 9.01 5.81 -34.62
C LYS A 24 9.42 7.22 -35.04
N TRP A 25 10.52 7.72 -34.48
CA TRP A 25 11.21 8.91 -34.98
C TRP A 25 12.27 8.46 -36.00
N THR A 26 12.08 8.82 -37.26
CA THR A 26 13.11 8.76 -38.30
C THR A 26 13.83 10.11 -38.37
N PRO A 27 15.18 10.15 -38.44
CA PRO A 27 15.92 11.39 -38.60
C PRO A 27 15.74 11.94 -40.03
N LEU A 28 15.52 13.25 -40.14
CA LEU A 28 15.52 13.98 -41.41
C LEU A 28 16.90 14.60 -41.59
N ASP A 29 17.68 14.04 -42.52
CA ASP A 29 18.79 14.73 -43.16
C ASP A 29 18.28 15.62 -44.32
N GLU A 30 19.08 16.64 -44.58
CA GLU A 30 18.90 17.86 -45.37
C GLU A 30 18.78 17.68 -46.93
N PRO A 31 18.60 18.77 -47.72
CA PRO A 31 17.63 18.87 -48.81
C PRO A 31 18.22 18.69 -50.21
N MET A 32 17.36 18.43 -51.22
CA MET A 32 17.65 18.73 -52.63
C MET A 32 16.38 18.87 -53.48
N VAL A 33 16.15 20.10 -53.94
CA VAL A 33 15.72 20.58 -55.27
C VAL A 33 14.86 19.65 -56.16
N GLY A 34 13.68 20.16 -56.52
CA GLY A 34 12.67 19.44 -57.30
C GLY A 34 12.89 19.39 -58.81
N THR A 35 12.06 18.58 -59.47
CA THR A 35 11.69 18.74 -60.89
C THR A 35 10.34 18.03 -61.18
N LYS A 36 9.39 18.80 -61.74
CA LYS A 36 8.22 18.52 -62.59
C LYS A 36 7.38 17.22 -62.47
N ALA A 37 6.09 17.47 -62.17
CA ALA A 37 4.85 17.13 -62.91
C ALA A 37 4.58 15.70 -63.43
N SER A 38 3.45 15.11 -63.03
CA SER A 38 2.31 14.80 -63.92
C SER A 38 1.11 14.18 -63.17
N SER A 39 -0.05 14.32 -63.79
CA SER A 39 -1.40 13.90 -63.43
C SER A 39 -1.58 12.41 -63.12
N ILE A 40 -2.67 12.05 -62.40
CA ILE A 40 -3.73 11.10 -62.83
C ILE A 40 -4.72 10.85 -61.67
N ARG A 41 -6.03 10.99 -61.93
CA ARG A 41 -7.15 10.43 -61.13
C ARG A 41 -7.47 9.02 -61.63
N PRO A 42 -7.93 8.09 -60.77
CA PRO A 42 -9.25 7.45 -61.01
C PRO A 42 -10.05 7.19 -59.70
N ARG A 43 -11.36 7.45 -59.66
CA ARG A 43 -12.51 6.53 -59.91
C ARG A 43 -12.64 5.34 -58.94
N CYS A 44 -13.65 5.41 -58.07
CA CYS A 44 -14.29 4.26 -57.44
C CYS A 44 -15.51 3.82 -58.27
N ALA A 45 -15.55 2.53 -58.63
CA ALA A 45 -16.67 1.88 -59.31
C ALA A 45 -17.49 1.05 -58.33
N ARG A 46 -18.82 1.13 -58.48
CA ARG A 46 -19.86 0.31 -57.86
C ARG A 46 -19.97 -1.06 -58.55
N SER A 47 -20.41 -2.08 -57.82
CA SER A 47 -21.25 -3.16 -58.35
C SER A 47 -22.48 -3.40 -57.46
N ARG A 48 -23.65 -3.42 -58.11
CA ARG A 48 -25.02 -3.69 -57.63
C ARG A 48 -25.24 -5.21 -57.55
N GLY A 49 -26.29 -5.83 -57.01
CA GLY A 49 -27.65 -5.47 -56.53
C GLY A 49 -28.47 -6.80 -56.45
N ARG A 50 -29.51 -6.93 -55.62
CA ARG A 50 -30.98 -6.98 -55.93
C ARG A 50 -31.58 -8.15 -55.09
N THR A 51 -32.84 -8.22 -54.58
CA THR A 51 -34.18 -7.62 -54.83
C THR A 51 -35.07 -7.85 -53.58
N GLY A 52 -35.89 -6.87 -53.14
CA GLY A 52 -37.38 -6.90 -53.15
C GLY A 52 -37.95 -7.28 -51.75
N THR A 53 -39.00 -6.73 -51.12
CA THR A 53 -40.20 -5.92 -51.45
C THR A 53 -40.78 -5.37 -50.11
N GLY A 54 -41.37 -4.16 -50.05
CA GLY A 54 -42.00 -3.57 -48.82
C GLY A 54 -43.49 -3.97 -48.64
N PRO A 55 -44.39 -3.21 -47.95
CA PRO A 55 -44.22 -2.04 -47.05
C PRO A 55 -45.17 -2.05 -45.79
N ALA A 56 -45.29 -0.89 -45.10
CA ALA A 56 -46.33 -0.39 -44.15
C ALA A 56 -45.84 -0.16 -42.70
N ALA A 57 -45.58 1.08 -42.25
CA ALA A 57 -46.50 2.14 -41.81
C ALA A 57 -46.88 2.04 -40.31
N ARG A 58 -46.47 3.04 -39.49
CA ARG A 58 -47.32 3.93 -38.65
C ARG A 58 -46.57 4.59 -37.47
N THR A 59 -46.49 5.92 -37.56
CA THR A 59 -46.77 6.96 -36.52
C THR A 59 -46.15 6.89 -35.11
N CYS A 60 -45.38 7.94 -34.77
CA CYS A 60 -45.31 8.55 -33.44
C CYS A 60 -46.63 9.30 -33.12
N PRO A 61 -46.96 9.63 -31.85
CA PRO A 61 -46.39 10.84 -31.22
C PRO A 61 -46.18 10.80 -29.68
N SER A 62 -45.51 11.87 -29.24
CA SER A 62 -45.20 12.37 -27.90
C SER A 62 -46.37 12.57 -26.92
N THR A 63 -46.10 12.48 -25.61
CA THR A 63 -46.23 13.53 -24.55
C THR A 63 -46.49 12.92 -23.16
N GLY A 64 -46.04 13.59 -22.09
CA GLY A 64 -46.70 13.48 -20.78
C GLY A 64 -45.81 13.32 -19.55
N LEU A 65 -45.60 14.44 -18.84
CA LEU A 65 -44.98 14.58 -17.52
C LEU A 65 -45.69 13.80 -16.40
N SER A 66 -44.94 13.32 -15.41
CA SER A 66 -45.30 13.49 -13.98
C SER A 66 -44.13 13.15 -13.07
N GLY A 67 -43.85 14.08 -12.15
CA GLY A 67 -42.79 13.95 -11.15
C GLY A 67 -43.24 13.22 -9.88
N THR A 68 -42.28 12.87 -9.04
CA THR A 68 -42.53 12.59 -7.62
C THR A 68 -41.31 12.99 -6.82
N THR A 69 -41.45 14.11 -6.11
CA THR A 69 -40.50 14.63 -5.12
C THR A 69 -40.93 14.11 -3.76
N VAL A 70 -40.09 13.34 -3.07
CA VAL A 70 -40.35 12.89 -1.69
C VAL A 70 -39.80 13.94 -0.72
N ARG A 71 -40.70 14.65 -0.03
CA ARG A 71 -40.40 15.47 1.16
C ARG A 71 -40.58 14.62 2.41
N ILE A 72 -39.55 14.54 3.25
CA ILE A 72 -39.65 13.98 4.60
C ILE A 72 -39.85 15.13 5.58
N HIS A 73 -40.86 14.99 6.44
CA HIS A 73 -41.33 15.96 7.42
C HIS A 73 -40.44 15.98 8.68
N SER A 74 -40.13 17.18 9.16
CA SER A 74 -39.73 17.44 10.55
C SER A 74 -40.99 17.59 11.42
N PRO A 75 -40.98 17.13 12.69
CA PRO A 75 -41.87 17.65 13.71
C PRO A 75 -41.12 18.46 14.77
N SER A 76 -41.78 19.55 15.14
CA SER A 76 -41.41 20.60 16.08
C SER A 76 -41.56 20.18 17.55
N SER A 77 -40.79 20.82 18.42
CA SER A 77 -40.84 20.77 19.89
C SER A 77 -42.21 21.13 20.50
N PRO A 78 -42.39 20.91 21.82
CA PRO A 78 -42.36 22.09 22.69
C PRO A 78 -41.63 21.93 24.03
N HIS A 79 -41.34 23.11 24.62
CA HIS A 79 -40.70 23.43 25.89
C HIS A 79 -41.27 22.75 27.16
N ALA A 80 -40.40 22.51 28.15
CA ALA A 80 -40.57 23.01 29.53
C ALA A 80 -39.26 22.84 30.35
N ALA A 81 -39.05 23.75 31.30
CA ALA A 81 -37.79 24.07 31.94
C ALA A 81 -37.64 23.52 33.37
N ALA A 82 -36.42 23.73 33.91
CA ALA A 82 -36.02 23.87 35.32
C ALA A 82 -35.50 22.66 36.11
N THR A 83 -34.21 22.75 36.45
CA THR A 83 -33.43 22.04 37.49
C THR A 83 -33.53 22.76 38.86
N PRO A 84 -32.73 22.44 39.91
CA PRO A 84 -32.94 21.43 40.95
C PRO A 84 -32.89 21.99 42.39
N LYS A 85 -33.23 21.21 43.44
CA LYS A 85 -32.77 21.48 44.83
C LYS A 85 -32.91 20.27 45.78
N ALA A 86 -31.75 19.68 46.10
CA ALA A 86 -31.14 19.46 47.43
C ALA A 86 -31.93 18.91 48.67
N PRO A 87 -31.23 18.35 49.67
CA PRO A 87 -31.60 17.12 50.39
C PRO A 87 -32.09 17.34 51.83
N SER A 88 -32.67 16.30 52.45
CA SER A 88 -32.95 16.29 53.88
C SER A 88 -32.44 15.04 54.60
N ARG A 89 -31.82 15.30 55.75
CA ARG A 89 -31.20 14.39 56.72
C ARG A 89 -32.25 13.59 57.50
N ALA A 90 -31.92 12.34 57.84
CA ALA A 90 -32.38 11.68 59.08
C ALA A 90 -31.35 10.60 59.44
N ARG A 91 -30.51 10.86 60.45
CA ARG A 91 -30.63 10.42 61.85
C ARG A 91 -30.28 8.94 62.06
N GLY A 92 -29.08 8.73 62.60
CA GLY A 92 -28.58 7.43 63.05
C GLY A 92 -29.13 6.99 64.40
N ARG A 93 -28.89 5.72 64.70
CA ARG A 93 -28.86 5.08 66.03
C ARG A 93 -27.94 3.84 65.97
N PRO A 94 -27.43 3.36 67.12
CA PRO A 94 -26.04 2.93 67.27
C PRO A 94 -25.80 1.44 67.01
N SER A 95 -24.52 1.16 66.71
CA SER A 95 -23.95 -0.17 66.46
C SER A 95 -23.57 -0.85 67.78
N CYS A 96 -23.94 -2.13 67.93
CA CYS A 96 -23.35 -3.07 68.89
C CYS A 96 -22.65 -4.19 68.10
N GLY A 97 -21.41 -4.49 68.51
CA GLY A 97 -20.69 -5.76 68.44
C GLY A 97 -20.79 -6.64 67.18
N ASP A 98 -19.68 -6.82 66.48
CA ASP A 98 -18.89 -8.06 66.65
C ASP A 98 -17.61 -8.03 65.81
N GLY A 99 -16.49 -8.32 66.47
CA GLY A 99 -15.19 -8.44 65.85
C GLY A 99 -15.07 -9.73 65.04
N ARG A 100 -14.83 -9.58 63.74
CA ARG A 100 -14.15 -10.59 62.92
C ARG A 100 -12.97 -9.92 62.22
N PRO A 101 -11.77 -10.53 62.20
CA PRO A 101 -10.69 -10.06 61.37
C PRO A 101 -11.04 -10.43 59.92
N THR A 102 -11.60 -9.50 59.17
CA THR A 102 -11.67 -9.61 57.71
C THR A 102 -10.28 -9.31 57.18
N GLY A 103 -9.52 -10.38 56.89
CA GLY A 103 -8.31 -10.30 56.10
C GLY A 103 -8.67 -9.66 54.76
N ASN A 104 -8.37 -8.37 54.63
CA ASN A 104 -8.55 -7.61 53.40
C ASN A 104 -7.44 -8.02 52.43
N HIS A 105 -7.56 -9.21 51.85
CA HIS A 105 -6.84 -9.54 50.63
C HIS A 105 -7.45 -8.67 49.53
N GLN A 106 -6.98 -7.43 49.44
CA GLN A 106 -7.14 -6.63 48.26
C GLN A 106 -6.47 -7.39 47.12
N HIS A 107 -7.27 -8.18 46.39
CA HIS A 107 -6.91 -8.64 45.07
C HIS A 107 -6.71 -7.36 44.25
N VAL A 108 -5.45 -6.92 44.15
CA VAL A 108 -5.02 -5.98 43.13
C VAL A 108 -5.37 -6.65 41.81
N ARG A 109 -6.54 -6.32 41.28
CA ARG A 109 -6.87 -6.64 39.90
C ARG A 109 -5.88 -5.81 39.10
N ILE A 110 -4.78 -6.43 38.70
CA ILE A 110 -3.92 -5.91 37.65
C ILE A 110 -4.80 -5.92 36.40
N VAL A 111 -5.53 -4.83 36.20
CA VAL A 111 -6.16 -4.54 34.93
C VAL A 111 -5.00 -4.21 34.02
N VAL A 112 -4.51 -5.23 33.30
CA VAL A 112 -3.58 -5.04 32.19
C VAL A 112 -4.34 -4.21 31.16
N ARG A 113 -4.21 -2.89 31.22
CA ARG A 113 -4.67 -2.03 30.13
C ARG A 113 -3.72 -2.30 28.99
N MET A 114 -4.22 -2.92 27.92
CA MET A 114 -3.45 -2.96 26.68
C MET A 114 -3.30 -1.52 26.19
N SER A 115 -2.06 -1.03 26.12
CA SER A 115 -1.75 0.29 25.59
C SER A 115 -2.35 0.44 24.19
N THR A 116 -3.06 1.53 23.91
CA THR A 116 -3.58 1.83 22.57
C THR A 116 -2.68 2.81 21.82
N PHE A 117 -2.83 2.91 20.50
CA PHE A 117 -2.14 3.92 19.68
C PHE A 117 -2.32 5.35 20.24
N THR A 118 -3.55 5.70 20.60
CA THR A 118 -3.88 7.02 21.17
C THR A 118 -3.20 7.22 22.53
N ASP A 119 -3.14 6.18 23.37
CA ASP A 119 -2.44 6.26 24.66
C ASP A 119 -0.94 6.44 24.46
N ARG A 120 -0.34 5.77 23.48
CA ARG A 120 1.08 5.96 23.15
C ARG A 120 1.36 7.35 22.59
N LEU A 121 0.43 7.93 21.82
CA LEU A 121 0.56 9.31 21.34
C LEU A 121 0.45 10.32 22.50
N ARG A 122 -0.41 10.06 23.50
CA ARG A 122 -0.53 10.88 24.72
C ARG A 122 0.68 10.78 25.63
N ALA A 123 1.39 9.66 25.61
CA ALA A 123 2.59 9.45 26.41
C ALA A 123 3.85 10.10 25.82
N ARG A 124 3.76 10.71 24.61
CA ARG A 124 4.89 11.44 24.02
C ARG A 124 5.17 12.74 24.75
N THR A 125 6.44 13.07 24.81
CA THR A 125 6.93 14.39 25.24
C THR A 125 6.61 15.46 24.20
N ASP A 126 6.65 16.72 24.62
CA ASP A 126 6.41 17.87 23.73
C ASP A 126 7.42 17.88 22.56
N ASP A 127 8.69 17.56 22.80
CA ASP A 127 9.73 17.47 21.76
C ASP A 127 9.45 16.35 20.74
N GLU A 128 8.96 15.20 21.20
CA GLU A 128 8.56 14.09 20.31
C GLU A 128 7.30 14.45 19.49
N LEU A 129 6.38 15.24 20.06
CA LEU A 129 5.20 15.74 19.33
C LEU A 129 5.58 16.79 18.29
N VAL A 130 6.48 17.72 18.63
CA VAL A 130 7.04 18.69 17.68
C VAL A 130 7.78 17.96 16.55
N THR A 131 8.56 16.94 16.88
CA THR A 131 9.25 16.11 15.88
C THR A 131 8.26 15.41 14.96
N LEU A 132 7.18 14.83 15.51
CA LEU A 132 6.11 14.23 14.72
C LEU A 132 5.50 15.25 13.74
N LEU A 133 5.14 16.45 14.19
CA LEU A 133 4.53 17.47 13.34
C LEU A 133 5.48 18.00 12.25
N ARG A 134 6.80 18.03 12.50
CA ARG A 134 7.80 18.36 11.49
C ARG A 134 7.94 17.27 10.43
N LEU A 135 7.93 16.00 10.85
CA LEU A 135 8.02 14.86 9.94
C LEU A 135 6.71 14.56 9.21
N ARG A 136 5.57 15.01 9.76
CA ARG A 136 4.21 14.86 9.22
C ARG A 136 3.48 16.21 9.19
N PRO A 137 3.85 17.14 8.29
CA PRO A 137 3.24 18.48 8.23
C PRO A 137 1.73 18.47 7.96
N ASP A 138 1.25 17.41 7.31
CA ASP A 138 -0.17 17.19 7.02
C ASP A 138 -1.02 17.02 8.31
N LEU A 139 -0.39 16.65 9.43
CA LEU A 139 -1.06 16.57 10.72
C LEU A 139 -1.30 17.94 11.36
N GLY A 140 -0.52 18.95 10.99
CA GLY A 140 -0.61 20.30 11.57
C GLY A 140 -1.67 21.20 10.92
N SER A 141 -2.23 20.81 9.76
CA SER A 141 -3.10 21.68 8.96
C SER A 141 -4.46 21.03 8.65
N PRO A 142 -5.58 21.53 9.19
CA PRO A 142 -5.70 22.61 10.20
C PRO A 142 -5.24 22.16 11.59
N SER A 143 -4.79 23.07 12.46
CA SER A 143 -4.25 22.71 13.77
C SER A 143 -5.23 21.83 14.58
N PRO A 144 -4.82 20.64 15.06
CA PRO A 144 -5.68 19.76 15.82
C PRO A 144 -5.96 20.33 17.22
N ALA A 145 -7.22 20.27 17.65
CA ALA A 145 -7.63 20.80 18.96
C ALA A 145 -7.20 19.89 20.14
N THR A 146 -6.97 18.60 19.88
CA THR A 146 -6.61 17.60 20.92
C THR A 146 -5.71 16.50 20.36
N LEU A 147 -4.96 15.81 21.23
CA LEU A 147 -4.20 14.60 20.84
C LEU A 147 -5.09 13.47 20.30
N ALA A 148 -6.36 13.39 20.73
CA ALA A 148 -7.30 12.44 20.15
C ALA A 148 -7.62 12.77 18.69
N SER A 149 -7.85 14.05 18.38
CA SER A 149 -8.06 14.50 16.99
C SER A 149 -6.80 14.33 16.11
N LEU A 150 -5.62 14.51 16.70
CA LEU A 150 -4.34 14.22 16.06
C LEU A 150 -4.21 12.73 15.72
N ALA A 151 -4.53 11.84 16.67
CA ALA A 151 -4.52 10.39 16.46
C ALA A 151 -5.45 9.95 15.33
N VAL A 152 -6.72 10.42 15.33
CA VAL A 152 -7.69 10.12 14.28
C VAL A 152 -7.18 10.58 12.89
N ARG A 153 -6.58 11.76 12.82
CA ARG A 153 -5.99 12.26 11.58
C ARG A 153 -4.79 11.42 11.14
N ALA A 154 -3.91 11.06 12.08
CA ALA A 154 -2.70 10.29 11.83
C ALA A 154 -2.98 8.89 11.26
N THR A 155 -4.10 8.29 11.65
CA THR A 155 -4.56 6.97 11.17
C THR A 155 -5.44 7.06 9.92
N SER A 156 -5.71 8.27 9.39
CA SER A 156 -6.50 8.39 8.16
C SER A 156 -5.69 7.94 6.95
N ARG A 157 -6.35 7.26 6.00
CA ARG A 157 -5.72 6.73 4.78
C ARG A 157 -4.88 7.77 4.03
N MET A 158 -5.45 8.95 3.77
CA MET A 158 -4.74 10.03 3.06
C MET A 158 -3.48 10.51 3.80
N SER A 159 -3.53 10.53 5.13
CA SER A 159 -2.40 10.95 5.96
C SER A 159 -1.30 9.89 6.01
N LEU A 160 -1.67 8.61 6.07
CA LEU A 160 -0.76 7.47 5.94
C LEU A 160 -0.11 7.39 4.55
N GLU A 161 -0.88 7.61 3.48
CA GLU A 161 -0.38 7.65 2.09
C GLU A 161 0.67 8.75 1.91
N ARG A 162 0.42 9.96 2.44
CA ARG A 162 1.41 11.05 2.43
C ARG A 162 2.65 10.72 3.26
N ALA A 163 2.46 10.09 4.41
CA ALA A 163 3.57 9.67 5.25
C ALA A 163 4.48 8.69 4.50
N LEU A 164 3.90 7.66 3.90
CA LEU A 164 4.61 6.64 3.12
C LEU A 164 5.29 7.21 1.88
N ALA A 165 4.69 8.22 1.23
CA ALA A 165 5.32 8.92 0.11
C ALA A 165 6.58 9.72 0.53
N ALA A 166 6.77 9.99 1.82
CA ALA A 166 7.86 10.80 2.37
C ALA A 166 8.88 9.97 3.18
N VAL A 167 8.81 8.64 3.15
CA VAL A 167 9.79 7.76 3.79
C VAL A 167 10.71 7.10 2.77
N ASP A 168 11.92 6.78 3.20
CA ASP A 168 12.90 6.10 2.38
C ASP A 168 12.62 4.59 2.29
N ALA A 169 13.29 3.93 1.34
CA ALA A 169 13.14 2.49 1.11
C ALA A 169 13.44 1.64 2.35
N ALA A 170 14.41 2.03 3.19
CA ALA A 170 14.73 1.34 4.44
C ALA A 170 13.59 1.42 5.48
N VAL A 171 12.96 2.58 5.60
CA VAL A 171 11.81 2.78 6.49
C VAL A 171 10.61 1.99 5.97
N LEU A 172 10.33 2.07 4.66
CA LEU A 172 9.25 1.28 4.05
C LEU A 172 9.45 -0.22 4.29
N GLN A 173 10.67 -0.72 4.07
CA GLN A 173 11.03 -2.11 4.31
C GLN A 173 10.80 -2.54 5.78
N ALA A 174 11.15 -1.67 6.73
CA ALA A 174 10.91 -1.93 8.14
C ALA A 174 9.41 -1.95 8.49
N LEU A 175 8.62 -1.04 7.91
CA LEU A 175 7.15 -1.01 8.07
C LEU A 175 6.49 -2.27 7.52
N GLU A 176 6.90 -2.70 6.32
CA GLU A 176 6.42 -3.94 5.72
C GLU A 176 6.75 -5.17 6.59
N ALA A 177 7.96 -5.21 7.17
CA ALA A 177 8.36 -6.27 8.08
C ALA A 177 7.51 -6.29 9.37
N VAL A 178 7.27 -5.13 9.99
CA VAL A 178 6.40 -5.02 11.18
C VAL A 178 4.99 -5.53 10.84
N VAL A 179 4.39 -5.06 9.75
CA VAL A 179 3.04 -5.49 9.33
C VAL A 179 3.00 -6.97 8.98
N ALA A 180 4.03 -7.51 8.33
CA ALA A 180 4.11 -8.92 7.99
C ALA A 180 4.24 -9.82 9.22
N LEU A 181 4.95 -9.40 10.25
CA LEU A 181 5.17 -10.19 11.46
C LEU A 181 4.04 -10.05 12.48
N ALA A 182 3.43 -8.86 12.60
CA ALA A 182 2.37 -8.56 13.58
C ALA A 182 1.07 -9.36 13.42
N ALA A 183 0.97 -10.18 12.37
CA ALA A 183 -0.19 -10.98 12.04
C ALA A 183 -0.55 -12.10 13.00
N GLN A 184 0.45 -12.69 13.65
CA GLN A 184 0.23 -13.68 14.71
C GLN A 184 0.42 -13.04 16.07
N GLU A 185 1.58 -12.41 16.24
CA GLU A 185 1.94 -11.68 17.43
C GLU A 185 2.75 -10.44 17.03
N PRO A 186 2.49 -9.27 17.62
CA PRO A 186 3.32 -8.08 17.42
C PRO A 186 4.81 -8.38 17.66
N PRO A 187 5.70 -8.14 16.69
CA PRO A 187 7.11 -8.51 16.82
C PRO A 187 7.87 -7.61 17.80
N THR A 188 8.92 -8.14 18.42
CA THR A 188 9.91 -7.29 19.10
C THR A 188 10.81 -6.60 18.08
N ARG A 189 11.50 -5.53 18.52
CA ARG A 189 12.50 -4.85 17.69
C ARG A 189 13.56 -5.83 17.16
N ASP A 190 14.04 -6.74 18.01
CA ASP A 190 15.06 -7.73 17.63
C ASP A 190 14.56 -8.73 16.58
N GLN A 191 13.27 -9.12 16.64
CA GLN A 191 12.67 -9.97 15.62
C GLN A 191 12.60 -9.25 14.27
N VAL A 192 12.27 -7.95 14.24
CA VAL A 192 12.29 -7.18 13.00
C VAL A 192 13.71 -7.03 12.46
N LEU A 193 14.68 -6.72 13.33
CA LEU A 193 16.10 -6.64 12.94
C LEU A 193 16.60 -7.97 12.36
N ALA A 194 16.27 -9.10 12.99
CA ALA A 194 16.64 -10.42 12.50
C ALA A 194 15.96 -10.76 11.15
N ALA A 195 14.68 -10.40 10.98
CA ALA A 195 13.94 -10.68 9.77
C ALA A 195 14.37 -9.83 8.57
N VAL A 196 14.82 -8.59 8.79
CA VAL A 196 15.25 -7.70 7.69
C VAL A 196 16.74 -7.84 7.42
N ALA A 197 17.60 -7.80 8.45
CA ALA A 197 19.05 -7.83 8.29
C ALA A 197 19.66 -9.24 8.29
N GLY A 198 18.91 -10.27 8.74
CA GLY A 198 19.39 -11.66 8.78
C GLY A 198 20.34 -11.99 9.95
N PRO A 199 20.79 -13.26 10.03
CA PRO A 199 21.60 -13.77 11.14
C PRO A 199 23.12 -13.54 11.02
N ALA A 200 23.66 -13.17 9.85
CA ALA A 200 25.11 -13.08 9.64
C ALA A 200 25.54 -11.71 9.09
N GLU A 201 26.43 -11.05 9.84
CA GLU A 201 27.36 -9.99 9.42
C GLU A 201 26.82 -8.82 8.58
N ALA A 202 26.23 -7.86 9.28
CA ALA A 202 26.54 -6.44 9.10
C ALA A 202 25.96 -5.67 10.28
N ALA A 203 26.78 -5.36 11.28
CA ALA A 203 26.39 -4.41 12.33
C ALA A 203 25.86 -3.10 11.70
N ALA A 204 26.38 -2.73 10.53
CA ALA A 204 25.89 -1.64 9.70
C ALA A 204 24.43 -1.82 9.24
N ASP A 205 24.05 -3.01 8.76
CA ASP A 205 22.68 -3.29 8.30
C ASP A 205 21.70 -3.31 9.48
N ARG A 206 22.08 -3.93 10.61
CA ARG A 206 21.28 -3.85 11.84
C ARG A 206 21.11 -2.41 12.31
N ALA A 207 22.17 -1.62 12.28
CA ALA A 207 22.09 -0.20 12.64
C ALA A 207 21.21 0.59 11.66
N LEU A 208 21.25 0.27 10.37
CA LEU A 208 20.41 0.90 9.34
C LEU A 208 18.93 0.59 9.54
N VAL A 209 18.58 -0.69 9.74
CA VAL A 209 17.20 -1.10 10.05
C VAL A 209 16.74 -0.52 11.40
N GLY A 210 17.65 -0.44 12.38
CA GLY A 210 17.39 0.22 13.66
C GLY A 210 16.99 1.69 13.50
N ARG A 211 17.80 2.47 12.76
CA ARG A 211 17.46 3.87 12.44
C ARG A 211 16.13 3.99 11.69
N ALA A 212 15.89 3.10 10.73
CA ALA A 212 14.64 3.06 9.99
C ALA A 212 13.41 2.80 10.88
N LEU A 213 13.55 1.96 11.91
CA LEU A 213 12.51 1.75 12.93
C LEU A 213 12.33 2.97 13.84
N ASP A 214 13.42 3.65 14.21
CA ASP A 214 13.34 4.89 14.99
C ASP A 214 12.63 5.99 14.22
N ASP A 215 12.90 6.11 12.91
CA ASP A 215 12.21 7.05 12.02
C ASP A 215 10.72 6.70 11.87
N ALA A 216 10.39 5.41 11.74
CA ALA A 216 9.01 4.94 11.69
C ALA A 216 8.26 5.25 13.00
N VAL A 217 8.91 5.09 14.15
CA VAL A 217 8.38 5.46 15.46
C VAL A 217 8.23 6.97 15.56
N ALA A 218 9.23 7.77 15.19
CA ALA A 218 9.15 9.23 15.23
C ALA A 218 7.95 9.77 14.41
N ARG A 219 7.68 9.16 13.25
CA ARG A 219 6.54 9.48 12.35
C ARG A 219 5.17 8.91 12.80
N ALA A 220 5.14 8.21 13.94
CA ALA A 220 3.95 7.52 14.46
C ALA A 220 3.34 6.50 13.47
N LEU A 221 4.18 5.88 12.63
CA LEU A 221 3.77 4.79 11.73
C LEU A 221 3.88 3.42 12.42
N VAL A 222 4.75 3.31 13.42
CA VAL A 222 4.88 2.17 14.32
C VAL A 222 4.90 2.70 15.75
N TRP A 223 4.43 1.90 16.69
CA TRP A 223 4.46 2.23 18.11
C TRP A 223 4.78 0.99 18.94
N ALA A 224 5.50 1.17 20.05
CA ALA A 224 5.77 0.09 20.99
C ALA A 224 4.70 0.07 22.08
N ASP A 225 4.21 -1.11 22.43
CA ASP A 225 3.42 -1.31 23.64
C ASP A 225 4.30 -1.35 24.90
N ASP A 226 3.67 -1.50 26.06
CA ASP A 226 4.37 -1.56 27.35
C ASP A 226 5.32 -2.77 27.47
N SER A 227 5.17 -3.78 26.61
CA SER A 227 6.07 -4.95 26.54
C SER A 227 7.22 -4.76 25.54
N GLY A 228 7.30 -3.61 24.88
CA GLY A 228 8.30 -3.30 23.86
C GLY A 228 8.03 -3.96 22.50
N ARG A 229 6.83 -4.50 22.28
CA ARG A 229 6.44 -5.08 20.99
C ARG A 229 5.92 -4.00 20.07
N LEU A 230 6.28 -4.12 18.79
CA LEU A 230 6.02 -3.14 17.75
C LEU A 230 4.69 -3.41 17.07
N HIS A 231 3.81 -2.42 17.13
CA HIS A 231 2.50 -2.43 16.49
C HIS A 231 2.50 -1.45 15.32
N PRO A 232 1.96 -1.84 14.16
CA PRO A 232 1.72 -0.87 13.09
C PRO A 232 0.64 0.14 13.53
N SER A 233 0.73 1.36 13.01
CA SER A 233 -0.36 2.34 13.14
C SER A 233 -1.66 1.75 12.57
N PRO A 234 -2.82 1.99 13.21
CA PRO A 234 -4.11 1.62 12.63
C PRO A 234 -4.25 2.14 11.18
N GLY A 235 -4.72 1.28 10.28
CA GLY A 235 -4.87 1.57 8.85
C GLY A 235 -3.59 1.35 8.01
N LEU A 236 -2.40 1.22 8.61
CA LEU A 236 -1.15 1.10 7.83
C LEU A 236 -1.12 -0.14 6.93
N ALA A 237 -1.59 -1.28 7.45
CA ALA A 237 -1.65 -2.53 6.69
C ALA A 237 -2.54 -2.43 5.44
N GLU A 238 -3.60 -1.62 5.49
CA GLU A 238 -4.51 -1.41 4.35
C GLU A 238 -3.85 -0.56 3.26
N VAL A 239 -3.01 0.41 3.66
CA VAL A 239 -2.30 1.30 2.74
C VAL A 239 -1.11 0.61 2.07
N LEU A 240 -0.36 -0.23 2.80
CA LEU A 240 0.70 -1.06 2.22
C LEU A 240 0.16 -2.15 1.27
N GLY A 241 -1.12 -2.46 1.38
CA GLY A 241 -1.80 -3.41 0.53
C GLY A 241 -1.72 -4.86 1.02
N PRO A 242 -2.16 -5.83 0.20
CA PRO A 242 -2.43 -7.19 0.66
C PRO A 242 -1.17 -8.04 0.90
N TYR A 243 -0.03 -7.65 0.34
CA TYR A 243 1.21 -8.45 0.34
C TYR A 243 2.42 -7.66 0.84
N PRO A 244 2.42 -7.18 2.10
CA PRO A 244 3.58 -6.51 2.67
C PRO A 244 4.80 -7.45 2.62
N ALA A 245 5.94 -6.95 2.13
CA ALA A 245 7.16 -7.75 1.90
C ALA A 245 6.95 -8.96 0.95
N GLY A 246 5.95 -8.91 0.07
CA GLY A 246 5.58 -10.04 -0.80
C GLY A 246 5.02 -11.25 -0.03
N LEU A 247 4.58 -11.08 1.21
CA LEU A 247 4.05 -12.17 2.04
C LEU A 247 2.51 -12.16 2.03
N ALA A 248 1.91 -13.34 1.84
CA ALA A 248 0.44 -13.47 1.81
C ALA A 248 -0.21 -12.95 3.09
N ALA A 249 -1.42 -12.37 2.99
CA ALA A 249 -2.17 -11.88 4.14
C ALA A 249 -2.43 -12.98 5.19
N PRO A 250 -2.64 -12.64 6.48
CA PRO A 250 -2.87 -13.64 7.53
C PRO A 250 -4.15 -14.44 7.31
N THR A 251 -5.19 -13.81 6.76
CA THR A 251 -6.43 -14.46 6.33
C THR A 251 -6.21 -15.43 5.17
N ALA A 252 -5.15 -15.24 4.39
CA ALA A 252 -4.65 -16.23 3.43
C ALA A 252 -4.06 -17.49 4.10
N THR A 253 -3.98 -17.50 5.43
CA THR A 253 -3.52 -18.62 6.27
C THR A 253 -4.61 -19.09 7.24
N SER A 254 -5.81 -18.47 7.26
CA SER A 254 -6.90 -18.90 8.13
C SER A 254 -7.31 -20.35 7.83
N THR A 255 -7.29 -21.19 8.87
CA THR A 255 -7.68 -22.59 8.86
C THR A 255 -9.17 -22.71 8.60
N ARG A 256 -9.57 -22.72 7.31
CA ARG A 256 -10.93 -23.13 6.94
C ARG A 256 -11.07 -24.64 7.16
N PRO A 257 -12.26 -25.13 7.58
CA PRO A 257 -12.52 -26.57 7.67
C PRO A 257 -12.19 -27.26 6.33
N GLY A 258 -11.37 -28.30 6.37
CA GLY A 258 -10.94 -29.05 5.19
C GLY A 258 -9.69 -28.52 4.47
N VAL A 259 -9.07 -27.43 4.93
CA VAL A 259 -7.77 -26.96 4.42
C VAL A 259 -6.65 -27.47 5.33
N PRO A 260 -5.63 -28.18 4.78
CA PRO A 260 -4.51 -28.65 5.59
C PRO A 260 -3.72 -27.46 6.18
N PRO A 261 -3.29 -27.54 7.45
CA PRO A 261 -2.40 -26.53 8.01
C PRO A 261 -1.07 -26.49 7.25
N PRO A 262 -0.35 -25.36 7.30
CA PRO A 262 0.99 -25.30 6.74
C PRO A 262 1.88 -26.36 7.41
N PRO A 263 2.82 -26.97 6.66
CA PRO A 263 3.73 -27.98 7.20
C PRO A 263 4.59 -27.38 8.32
N ALA A 264 4.78 -28.14 9.41
CA ALA A 264 5.65 -27.74 10.50
C ALA A 264 7.12 -27.62 10.06
N ASP A 265 7.56 -28.51 9.16
CA ASP A 265 8.88 -28.49 8.55
C ASP A 265 8.76 -28.51 7.01
N VAL A 266 8.95 -27.34 6.41
CA VAL A 266 8.94 -27.17 4.95
C VAL A 266 10.12 -27.87 4.28
N HIS A 267 11.27 -27.95 4.95
CA HIS A 267 12.47 -28.58 4.39
C HIS A 267 12.33 -30.10 4.35
N ALA A 268 11.78 -30.71 5.42
CA ALA A 268 11.45 -32.13 5.43
C ALA A 268 10.40 -32.47 4.36
N LEU A 269 9.36 -31.64 4.20
CA LEU A 269 8.38 -31.82 3.12
C LEU A 269 9.04 -31.78 1.74
N LEU A 270 9.97 -30.85 1.52
CA LEU A 270 10.68 -30.71 0.25
C LEU A 270 11.57 -31.91 -0.09
N ALA A 271 12.03 -32.67 0.91
CA ALA A 271 12.80 -33.90 0.67
C ALA A 271 11.95 -35.01 0.01
N GLU A 272 10.64 -35.03 0.25
CA GLU A 272 9.68 -35.97 -0.36
C GLU A 272 9.03 -35.42 -1.64
N ALA A 273 9.39 -34.19 -2.06
CA ALA A 273 8.60 -33.46 -3.04
C ALA A 273 8.86 -33.94 -4.47
N PRO A 274 7.83 -33.95 -5.34
CA PRO A 274 7.99 -34.28 -6.75
C PRO A 274 8.88 -33.26 -7.47
N ALA A 275 9.45 -33.68 -8.61
CA ALA A 275 10.27 -32.80 -9.45
C ALA A 275 9.54 -31.49 -9.78
N GLY A 276 10.24 -30.36 -9.63
CA GLY A 276 9.72 -29.02 -9.88
C GLY A 276 8.98 -28.37 -8.70
N ALA A 277 8.65 -29.09 -7.62
CA ALA A 277 7.98 -28.50 -6.45
C ALA A 277 8.79 -27.37 -5.82
N ARG A 278 10.10 -27.58 -5.68
CA ARG A 278 11.04 -26.57 -5.17
C ARG A 278 11.07 -25.32 -6.05
N ALA A 279 11.14 -25.49 -7.36
CA ALA A 279 11.16 -24.37 -8.31
C ALA A 279 9.86 -23.54 -8.25
N VAL A 280 8.70 -24.20 -8.10
CA VAL A 280 7.41 -23.50 -7.92
C VAL A 280 7.42 -22.66 -6.64
N LEU A 281 7.88 -23.22 -5.52
CA LEU A 281 7.93 -22.50 -4.25
C LEU A 281 8.96 -21.36 -4.26
N GLU A 282 10.14 -21.56 -4.86
CA GLU A 282 11.17 -20.53 -4.99
C GLU A 282 10.71 -19.37 -5.89
N ALA A 283 9.96 -19.64 -6.95
CA ALA A 283 9.38 -18.61 -7.81
C ALA A 283 8.38 -17.71 -7.07
N LEU A 284 7.60 -18.29 -6.14
CA LEU A 284 6.65 -17.56 -5.29
C LEU A 284 7.30 -16.99 -4.02
N ALA A 285 8.52 -17.42 -3.68
CA ALA A 285 9.14 -17.10 -2.41
C ALA A 285 9.39 -15.61 -2.28
N TRP A 286 9.93 -14.91 -3.29
CA TRP A 286 10.25 -13.47 -3.19
C TRP A 286 9.31 -12.55 -3.99
N GLY A 287 8.55 -13.11 -4.92
CA GLY A 287 7.58 -12.38 -5.73
C GLY A 287 6.23 -12.17 -5.02
N PRO A 288 5.20 -11.74 -5.77
CA PRO A 288 3.82 -11.81 -5.29
C PRO A 288 3.52 -13.25 -4.85
N PRO A 289 2.89 -13.47 -3.69
CA PRO A 289 2.68 -14.80 -3.14
C PRO A 289 1.56 -15.56 -3.89
N ILE A 290 1.12 -15.08 -5.06
CA ILE A 290 0.07 -15.69 -5.87
C ILE A 290 0.66 -16.25 -7.15
N GLY A 291 0.27 -17.47 -7.49
CA GLY A 291 0.56 -18.11 -8.77
C GLY A 291 -0.72 -18.58 -9.47
N ILE A 292 -0.64 -18.75 -10.78
CA ILE A 292 -1.67 -19.42 -11.57
C ILE A 292 -1.37 -20.92 -11.57
N ALA A 293 -2.33 -21.72 -11.12
CA ALA A 293 -2.26 -23.17 -11.14
C ALA A 293 -2.35 -23.67 -12.60
N PRO A 294 -1.37 -24.49 -13.07
CA PRO A 294 -1.46 -25.15 -14.36
C PRO A 294 -2.63 -26.15 -14.41
N GLU A 295 -3.04 -26.52 -15.63
CA GLU A 295 -4.10 -27.51 -15.83
C GLU A 295 -3.79 -28.83 -15.08
N PRO A 296 -4.74 -29.41 -14.31
CA PRO A 296 -4.48 -30.56 -13.43
C PRO A 296 -3.92 -31.81 -14.14
N SER A 297 -4.19 -31.95 -15.43
CA SER A 297 -3.70 -33.06 -16.28
C SER A 297 -2.21 -32.97 -16.59
N THR A 298 -1.58 -31.81 -16.42
CA THR A 298 -0.16 -31.58 -16.69
C THR A 298 0.73 -32.08 -15.53
N ALA A 299 2.02 -32.33 -15.81
CA ALA A 299 2.98 -32.66 -14.75
C ALA A 299 3.09 -31.53 -13.71
N ALA A 300 3.14 -30.28 -14.17
CA ALA A 300 3.16 -29.11 -13.30
C ALA A 300 1.87 -28.98 -12.46
N GLY A 301 0.70 -29.24 -13.05
CA GLY A 301 -0.58 -29.27 -12.34
C GLY A 301 -0.63 -30.33 -11.23
N ARG A 302 -0.09 -31.54 -11.49
CA ARG A 302 0.05 -32.59 -10.46
C ARG A 302 0.99 -32.17 -9.32
N THR A 303 2.10 -31.50 -9.63
CA THR A 303 3.03 -30.95 -8.63
C THR A 303 2.34 -29.88 -7.76
N VAL A 304 1.62 -28.94 -8.36
CA VAL A 304 0.85 -27.93 -7.61
C VAL A 304 -0.24 -28.58 -6.76
N ALA A 305 -0.97 -29.56 -7.28
CA ALA A 305 -1.98 -30.30 -6.52
C ALA A 305 -1.37 -31.09 -5.34
N TRP A 306 -0.13 -31.59 -5.48
CA TRP A 306 0.61 -32.21 -4.37
C TRP A 306 0.94 -31.19 -3.28
N LEU A 307 1.46 -30.01 -3.66
CA LEU A 307 1.77 -28.92 -2.73
C LEU A 307 0.53 -28.41 -1.98
N VAL A 308 -0.60 -28.31 -2.66
CA VAL A 308 -1.88 -27.92 -2.04
C VAL A 308 -2.36 -28.95 -1.03
N ARG A 309 -2.31 -30.25 -1.38
CA ARG A 309 -2.71 -31.34 -0.45
C ARG A 309 -1.83 -31.42 0.79
N ARG A 310 -0.55 -31.06 0.70
CA ARG A 310 0.40 -31.03 1.82
C ARG A 310 0.42 -29.70 2.58
N GLY A 311 -0.43 -28.74 2.23
CA GLY A 311 -0.52 -27.43 2.90
C GLY A 311 0.62 -26.45 2.58
N ALA A 312 1.51 -26.78 1.65
CA ALA A 312 2.60 -25.90 1.23
C ALA A 312 2.12 -24.76 0.31
N LEU A 313 1.05 -25.01 -0.46
CA LEU A 313 0.30 -24.00 -1.18
C LEU A 313 -1.17 -24.04 -0.75
N ARG A 314 -1.90 -22.95 -0.97
CA ARG A 314 -3.35 -22.90 -0.74
C ARG A 314 -4.06 -22.50 -2.01
N ALA A 315 -5.08 -23.25 -2.43
CA ALA A 315 -5.93 -22.83 -3.52
C ALA A 315 -6.84 -21.68 -3.05
N THR A 316 -6.85 -20.58 -3.79
CA THR A 316 -7.76 -19.45 -3.56
C THR A 316 -9.01 -19.59 -4.42
N ASP A 317 -8.85 -20.07 -5.65
CA ASP A 317 -9.93 -20.42 -6.57
C ASP A 317 -9.49 -21.57 -7.50
N ALA A 318 -10.26 -21.85 -8.56
CA ALA A 318 -9.97 -22.95 -9.50
C ALA A 318 -8.65 -22.79 -10.28
N ARG A 319 -8.12 -21.57 -10.43
CA ARG A 319 -6.90 -21.28 -11.19
C ARG A 319 -5.82 -20.58 -10.39
N HIS A 320 -6.06 -20.15 -9.14
CA HIS A 320 -5.07 -19.42 -8.36
C HIS A 320 -4.68 -20.16 -7.09
N VAL A 321 -3.37 -20.15 -6.83
CA VAL A 321 -2.77 -20.63 -5.59
C VAL A 321 -2.04 -19.48 -4.90
N VAL A 322 -2.03 -19.51 -3.58
CA VAL A 322 -1.28 -18.58 -2.73
C VAL A 322 -0.27 -19.36 -1.90
N LEU A 323 0.94 -18.83 -1.77
CA LEU A 323 1.98 -19.31 -0.88
C LEU A 323 1.69 -18.79 0.55
N PRO A 324 1.36 -19.66 1.52
CA PRO A 324 1.09 -19.23 2.88
C PRO A 324 2.31 -18.55 3.51
N ARG A 325 2.07 -17.51 4.31
CA ARG A 325 3.13 -16.71 4.95
C ARG A 325 4.13 -17.54 5.77
N PRO A 326 3.73 -18.51 6.61
CA PRO A 326 4.69 -19.33 7.37
C PRO A 326 5.61 -20.15 6.45
N VAL A 327 5.08 -20.65 5.34
CA VAL A 327 5.85 -21.42 4.35
C VAL A 327 6.85 -20.50 3.64
N ALA A 328 6.41 -19.31 3.21
CA ALA A 328 7.30 -18.32 2.61
C ALA A 328 8.44 -17.91 3.56
N LEU A 329 8.14 -17.62 4.83
CA LEU A 329 9.14 -17.26 5.83
C LEU A 329 10.14 -18.40 6.07
N ALA A 330 9.67 -19.66 6.15
CA ALA A 330 10.56 -20.81 6.26
C ALA A 330 11.50 -20.93 5.05
N LEU A 331 10.98 -20.79 3.82
CA LEU A 331 11.78 -20.82 2.59
C LEU A 331 12.81 -19.66 2.52
N ARG A 332 12.46 -18.50 3.09
CA ARG A 332 13.33 -17.31 3.15
C ARG A 332 14.32 -17.35 4.32
N GLY A 333 14.33 -18.40 5.14
CA GLY A 333 15.18 -18.50 6.33
C GLY A 333 14.82 -17.48 7.42
N GLY A 334 13.53 -17.19 7.59
CA GLY A 334 13.02 -16.19 8.53
C GLY A 334 13.10 -14.75 8.04
N ARG A 335 13.57 -14.51 6.81
CA ARG A 335 13.71 -13.15 6.26
C ARG A 335 12.43 -12.62 5.63
N THR A 336 12.17 -11.34 5.80
CA THR A 336 11.08 -10.63 5.11
C THR A 336 11.51 -10.13 3.73
N HIS A 337 12.76 -9.74 3.56
CA HIS A 337 13.30 -9.19 2.32
C HIS A 337 14.60 -9.89 1.91
N PRO A 338 14.94 -9.91 0.61
CA PRO A 338 16.14 -10.62 0.14
C PRO A 338 17.43 -9.93 0.59
N GLU A 339 17.42 -8.59 0.62
CA GLU A 339 18.51 -7.72 1.01
C GLU A 339 17.97 -6.50 1.74
N VAL A 340 18.82 -5.86 2.56
CA VAL A 340 18.49 -4.60 3.24
C VAL A 340 18.47 -3.46 2.22
N ALA A 341 17.41 -2.66 2.24
CA ALA A 341 17.29 -1.50 1.38
C ALA A 341 18.32 -0.44 1.81
N ARG A 342 19.13 0.00 0.85
CA ARG A 342 20.15 1.03 1.04
C ARG A 342 19.85 2.21 0.13
N GLU A 343 20.32 3.39 0.53
CA GLU A 343 20.28 4.55 -0.34
C GLU A 343 20.99 4.21 -1.66
N PRO A 344 20.40 4.54 -2.82
CA PRO A 344 21.07 4.35 -4.09
C PRO A 344 22.38 5.10 -4.05
N MET A 345 23.50 4.39 -4.23
CA MET A 345 24.78 5.06 -4.41
C MET A 345 24.64 5.99 -5.62
N PRO A 346 24.84 7.31 -5.47
CA PRO A 346 24.76 8.22 -6.60
C PRO A 346 25.76 7.71 -7.63
N SER A 347 25.26 7.29 -8.79
CA SER A 347 26.14 6.98 -9.89
C SER A 347 26.93 8.26 -10.16
N VAL A 348 28.26 8.17 -10.15
CA VAL A 348 29.11 9.31 -10.47
C VAL A 348 28.93 9.56 -11.97
N GLY A 349 27.85 10.24 -12.31
CA GLY A 349 27.51 10.59 -13.68
C GLY A 349 28.56 11.53 -14.25
N ARG A 350 28.53 11.69 -15.57
CA ARG A 350 29.37 12.69 -16.25
C ARG A 350 29.07 14.06 -15.64
N ARG A 351 30.09 14.66 -15.02
CA ARG A 351 30.03 16.04 -14.51
C ARG A 351 30.25 17.01 -15.66
N TRP A 352 29.37 18.00 -15.76
CA TRP A 352 29.46 19.08 -16.75
C TRP A 352 30.02 20.36 -16.11
N PRO A 353 30.69 21.24 -16.87
CA PRO A 353 31.13 22.53 -16.36
C PRO A 353 29.95 23.35 -15.81
N ALA A 354 30.14 24.00 -14.65
CA ALA A 354 29.08 24.78 -14.01
C ALA A 354 28.53 25.89 -14.91
N SER A 355 29.35 26.45 -15.80
CA SER A 355 28.93 27.44 -16.80
C SER A 355 27.92 26.88 -17.80
N LEU A 356 28.14 25.65 -18.29
CA LEU A 356 27.20 24.97 -19.19
C LEU A 356 25.90 24.65 -18.47
N VAL A 357 25.98 24.11 -17.25
CA VAL A 357 24.79 23.84 -16.43
C VAL A 357 23.99 25.12 -16.18
N GLY A 358 24.67 26.23 -15.88
CA GLY A 358 24.04 27.54 -15.70
C GLY A 358 23.34 28.05 -16.97
N ALA A 359 24.00 27.96 -18.12
CA ALA A 359 23.43 28.38 -19.41
C ALA A 359 22.18 27.56 -19.76
N GLU A 360 22.26 26.23 -19.70
CA GLU A 360 21.14 25.34 -19.99
C GLU A 360 19.99 25.52 -18.98
N SER A 361 20.31 25.73 -17.70
CA SER A 361 19.30 26.01 -16.67
C SER A 361 18.57 27.33 -16.94
N ALA A 362 19.28 28.37 -17.36
CA ALA A 362 18.68 29.66 -17.72
C ALA A 362 17.77 29.52 -18.95
N THR A 363 18.22 28.82 -19.99
CA THR A 363 17.40 28.54 -21.20
C THR A 363 16.16 27.71 -20.86
N ALA A 364 16.29 26.70 -19.99
CA ALA A 364 15.15 25.89 -19.54
C ALA A 364 14.17 26.73 -18.70
N ALA A 365 14.65 27.60 -17.83
CA ALA A 365 13.82 28.50 -17.04
C ALA A 365 13.06 29.51 -17.93
N GLU A 366 13.75 30.16 -18.87
CA GLU A 366 13.14 31.07 -19.84
C GLU A 366 12.06 30.35 -20.66
N ARG A 367 12.37 29.17 -21.18
CA ARG A 367 11.42 28.35 -21.94
C ARG A 367 10.19 27.98 -21.10
N THR A 368 10.38 27.67 -19.82
CA THR A 368 9.28 27.36 -18.90
C THR A 368 8.38 28.58 -18.72
N VAL A 369 8.94 29.77 -18.45
CA VAL A 369 8.17 31.02 -18.32
C VAL A 369 7.40 31.30 -19.61
N ARG A 370 8.03 31.15 -20.77
CA ARG A 370 7.37 31.36 -22.07
C ARG A 370 6.21 30.38 -22.30
N LEU A 371 6.38 29.11 -21.94
CA LEU A 371 5.34 28.09 -22.06
C LEU A 371 4.17 28.35 -21.09
N VAL A 372 4.46 28.78 -19.86
CA VAL A 372 3.42 29.17 -18.88
C VAL A 372 2.66 30.41 -19.39
N GLY A 373 3.36 31.42 -19.92
CA GLY A 373 2.72 32.59 -20.54
C GLY A 373 1.79 32.20 -21.69
N ALA A 374 2.27 31.36 -22.61
CA ALA A 374 1.45 30.85 -23.71
C ALA A 374 0.23 30.04 -23.23
N LEU A 375 0.37 29.28 -22.13
CA LEU A 375 -0.73 28.54 -21.52
C LEU A 375 -1.79 29.49 -20.95
N VAL A 376 -1.36 30.53 -20.21
CA VAL A 376 -2.26 31.55 -19.66
C VAL A 376 -2.99 32.30 -20.76
N ASP A 377 -2.28 32.73 -21.82
CA ASP A 377 -2.90 33.38 -22.99
C ASP A 377 -3.88 32.46 -23.72
N GLY A 378 -3.59 31.16 -23.75
CA GLY A 378 -4.47 30.13 -24.30
C GLY A 378 -5.77 30.01 -23.49
N TRP A 379 -5.67 29.92 -22.17
CA TRP A 379 -6.81 29.82 -21.27
C TRP A 379 -7.63 31.10 -21.18
N GLY A 380 -7.00 32.26 -21.32
CA GLY A 380 -7.72 33.54 -21.42
C GLY A 380 -8.63 33.62 -22.64
N ARG A 381 -8.20 33.02 -23.77
CA ARG A 381 -9.01 32.95 -25.00
C ARG A 381 -10.03 31.82 -24.98
N THR A 382 -9.64 30.66 -24.45
CA THR A 382 -10.48 29.46 -24.38
C THR A 382 -10.36 28.85 -22.99
N PRO A 383 -11.22 29.26 -22.04
CA PRO A 383 -11.15 28.78 -20.67
C PRO A 383 -11.34 27.26 -20.59
N PRO A 384 -10.47 26.52 -19.88
CA PRO A 384 -10.66 25.09 -19.65
C PRO A 384 -11.89 24.82 -18.78
N ALA A 385 -12.57 23.70 -19.03
CA ALA A 385 -13.76 23.32 -18.30
C ALA A 385 -13.39 22.72 -16.94
N VAL A 386 -13.90 23.29 -15.85
CA VAL A 386 -13.63 22.78 -14.50
C VAL A 386 -14.37 21.47 -14.26
N LEU A 387 -13.66 20.43 -13.83
CA LEU A 387 -14.27 19.16 -13.45
C LEU A 387 -15.00 19.28 -12.12
N ARG A 388 -16.16 18.62 -11.98
CA ARG A 388 -16.97 18.64 -10.73
C ARG A 388 -16.22 18.16 -9.48
N ALA A 389 -15.16 17.37 -9.65
CA ALA A 389 -14.35 16.83 -8.55
C ALA A 389 -13.11 17.70 -8.22
N GLY A 390 -12.95 18.86 -8.86
CA GLY A 390 -11.74 19.68 -8.79
C GLY A 390 -10.71 19.28 -9.85
N GLY A 391 -9.97 20.27 -10.36
CA GLY A 391 -9.08 20.15 -11.52
C GLY A 391 -9.57 20.95 -12.73
N LEU A 392 -8.66 21.15 -13.69
CA LEU A 392 -8.92 21.75 -15.00
C LEU A 392 -9.02 20.68 -16.09
#